data_AF-A0A067E7F3-F1
#
_entry.id   AF-A0A067E7F3-F1
#
_cell.length_a   1.000
_cell.length_b   1.000
_cell.length_c   1.000
_cell.angle_alpha   90.00
_cell.angle_beta   90.00
_cell.angle_gamma   90.00
#
_symmetry.space_group_name_H-M   'P 1'
#
loop_
_entity.id
_entity.type
_entity.pdbx_description
1 polymer ?
#
loop_
_entity_poly.entity_id
_entity_poly.type
_entity_poly.pdbx_seq_one_letter_code
_entity_poly.pdbx_strand_id
1 'polypeptide(L)'
;MKTNQEKKKLGDDDNNDLRIKRESSLNMKLVSEQSRTLRKAIQQYKPVQIWDWLFKSCEVNGRILLRDGLINIKDVEECIKTGNCKKLGIKLPAWSILQCLLISAKSDSSGLVISDDLELTRINSPRDKVFEWFIGPLLIIKEQIKKLQLDVNEEISLRKLVMEHKNEKPDDWDNSDFPSSDNVRKAQLQAIIRRLQGIVASMSRIPTFRRRIRNLVKILYIEAIQASASSNHIGGITQHIHNKNSSAGTKDVKDRDGTVNVSAEKKPDIGDMV
;
A
#
# COMPACT_ATOMS: atom_id res chain seq x y z
N MET A 1 -24.80 -61.08 79.98
CA MET A 1 -23.44 -61.29 79.42
C MET A 1 -22.89 -59.95 78.95
N LYS A 2 -21.56 -59.74 78.99
CA LYS A 2 -20.86 -58.69 78.20
C LYS A 2 -20.93 -59.12 76.71
N THR A 3 -20.71 -58.35 75.65
CA THR A 3 -19.78 -57.23 75.33
C THR A 3 -20.35 -56.59 74.02
N ASN A 4 -19.88 -55.50 73.39
CA ASN A 4 -18.70 -54.65 73.53
C ASN A 4 -18.99 -53.17 73.13
N GLN A 5 -17.99 -52.46 72.58
CA GLN A 5 -18.00 -51.06 72.13
C GLN A 5 -17.99 -50.97 70.59
N GLU A 6 -18.45 -49.83 70.03
CA GLU A 6 -17.56 -49.04 69.17
C GLU A 6 -17.95 -47.55 69.17
N LYS A 7 -16.99 -46.66 69.46
CA LYS A 7 -17.09 -45.22 69.19
C LYS A 7 -16.40 -44.95 67.86
N LYS A 8 -17.03 -44.21 66.96
CA LYS A 8 -16.33 -43.52 65.86
C LYS A 8 -16.56 -42.01 65.92
N LYS A 9 -15.45 -41.27 66.08
CA LYS A 9 -15.33 -39.85 65.72
C LYS A 9 -14.77 -39.78 64.29
N LEU A 10 -15.37 -38.96 63.44
CA LEU A 10 -14.80 -38.13 62.36
C LEU A 10 -16.00 -37.55 61.57
N GLY A 11 -15.99 -36.33 61.03
CA GLY A 11 -14.96 -35.29 61.06
C GLY A 11 -14.98 -34.49 59.74
N ASP A 12 -15.06 -33.16 59.83
CA ASP A 12 -14.71 -32.14 58.82
C ASP A 12 -14.90 -32.48 57.32
N ASP A 13 -16.09 -32.25 56.77
CA ASP A 13 -16.29 -32.22 55.30
C ASP A 13 -16.87 -30.88 54.78
N ASP A 14 -17.85 -30.28 55.48
CA ASP A 14 -18.46 -28.97 55.10
C ASP A 14 -17.44 -27.82 54.97
N ASN A 15 -16.33 -27.86 55.70
CA ASN A 15 -15.29 -26.82 55.61
C ASN A 15 -14.50 -26.89 54.29
N ASN A 16 -14.35 -28.07 53.68
CA ASN A 16 -13.60 -28.21 52.43
C ASN A 16 -14.39 -27.64 51.25
N ASP A 17 -15.68 -27.93 51.12
CA ASP A 17 -16.50 -27.42 50.01
C ASP A 17 -16.64 -25.88 50.05
N LEU A 18 -16.84 -25.30 51.25
CA LEU A 18 -16.82 -23.85 51.45
C LEU A 18 -15.47 -23.21 51.08
N ARG A 19 -14.36 -23.92 51.30
CA ARG A 19 -13.01 -23.45 50.98
C ARG A 19 -12.73 -23.53 49.48
N ILE A 20 -13.05 -24.66 48.84
CA ILE A 20 -12.97 -24.86 47.38
C ILE A 20 -13.83 -23.81 46.65
N LYS A 21 -15.04 -23.54 47.11
CA LYS A 21 -15.93 -22.53 46.52
C LYS A 21 -15.40 -21.10 46.68
N ARG A 22 -14.75 -20.78 47.80
CA ARG A 22 -14.07 -19.48 48.01
C ARG A 22 -12.82 -19.36 47.16
N GLU A 23 -11.97 -20.38 47.08
CA GLU A 23 -10.77 -20.41 46.26
C GLU A 23 -11.12 -20.34 44.77
N SER A 24 -12.15 -21.05 44.31
CA SER A 24 -12.75 -20.92 42.98
C SER A 24 -13.20 -19.48 42.70
N SER A 25 -13.99 -18.87 43.59
CA SER A 25 -14.46 -17.49 43.44
C SER A 25 -13.31 -16.47 43.44
N LEU A 26 -12.31 -16.64 44.30
CA LEU A 26 -11.11 -15.81 44.36
C LEU A 26 -10.25 -15.98 43.11
N ASN A 27 -10.09 -17.19 42.60
CA ASN A 27 -9.37 -17.45 41.34
C ASN A 27 -10.11 -16.84 40.14
N MET A 28 -11.44 -16.98 40.04
CA MET A 28 -12.22 -16.29 39.00
C MET A 28 -12.13 -14.76 39.13
N LYS A 29 -12.11 -14.23 40.36
CA LYS A 29 -11.98 -12.80 40.61
C LYS A 29 -10.57 -12.29 40.26
N LEU A 30 -9.52 -13.01 40.64
CA LEU A 30 -8.13 -12.72 40.28
C LEU A 30 -7.90 -12.81 38.78
N VAL A 31 -8.38 -13.86 38.10
CA VAL A 31 -8.31 -13.97 36.63
C VAL A 31 -9.08 -12.83 35.94
N SER A 32 -10.24 -12.43 36.49
CA SER A 32 -11.02 -11.29 36.00
C SER A 32 -10.31 -9.96 36.23
N GLU A 33 -9.73 -9.73 37.41
CA GLU A 33 -9.00 -8.51 37.75
C GLU A 33 -7.68 -8.40 36.97
N GLN A 34 -6.93 -9.49 36.84
CA GLN A 34 -5.70 -9.58 36.05
C GLN A 34 -5.99 -9.40 34.55
N SER A 35 -7.10 -9.96 34.04
CA SER A 35 -7.60 -9.67 32.69
C SER A 35 -8.04 -8.21 32.50
N ARG A 36 -8.53 -7.54 33.56
CA ARG A 36 -8.96 -6.13 33.53
C ARG A 36 -7.79 -5.16 33.68
N THR A 37 -6.76 -5.49 34.44
CA THR A 37 -5.51 -4.70 34.52
C THR A 37 -4.70 -4.86 33.24
N LEU A 38 -4.60 -6.07 32.67
CA LEU A 38 -3.94 -6.30 31.39
C LEU A 38 -4.70 -5.62 30.23
N ARG A 39 -6.03 -5.62 30.25
CA ARG A 39 -6.84 -4.77 29.33
C ARG A 39 -6.68 -3.26 29.52
N LYS A 40 -6.29 -2.79 30.72
CA LYS A 40 -5.98 -1.37 30.99
C LYS A 40 -4.56 -0.99 30.54
N ALA A 41 -3.62 -1.93 30.57
CA ALA A 41 -2.23 -1.71 30.17
C ALA A 41 -2.04 -1.66 28.63
N ILE A 42 -2.92 -2.29 27.86
CA ILE A 42 -2.84 -2.27 26.39
C ILE A 42 -3.38 -0.94 25.87
N GLN A 43 -2.46 -0.06 25.44
CA GLN A 43 -2.77 1.16 24.72
C GLN A 43 -3.44 0.80 23.37
N GLN A 44 -4.74 1.10 23.25
CA GLN A 44 -5.48 0.94 22.00
C GLN A 44 -5.18 2.11 21.07
N TYR A 45 -4.86 1.80 19.81
CA TYR A 45 -4.68 2.82 18.78
C TYR A 45 -5.99 3.50 18.43
N LYS A 46 -5.90 4.79 18.10
CA LYS A 46 -7.02 5.56 17.59
C LYS A 46 -7.17 5.31 16.08
N PRO A 47 -8.42 5.27 15.57
CA PRO A 47 -8.74 5.31 14.13
C PRO A 47 -7.85 6.21 13.27
N VAL A 48 -7.58 7.43 13.76
CA VAL A 48 -6.78 8.43 13.03
C VAL A 48 -5.32 8.01 12.84
N GLN A 49 -4.71 7.31 13.80
CA GLN A 49 -3.29 6.92 13.74
C GLN A 49 -3.03 5.90 12.62
N ILE A 50 -3.95 4.95 12.42
CA ILE A 50 -3.89 3.98 11.31
C ILE A 50 -4.07 4.70 9.97
N TRP A 51 -4.97 5.69 9.89
CA TRP A 51 -5.10 6.52 8.69
C TRP A 51 -3.84 7.35 8.43
N ASP A 52 -3.29 8.01 9.43
CA ASP A 52 -2.09 8.85 9.31
C ASP A 52 -0.91 8.04 8.81
N TRP A 53 -0.71 6.83 9.35
CA TRP A 53 0.25 5.89 8.81
C TRP A 53 -0.03 5.56 7.34
N LEU A 54 -1.23 5.06 7.00
CA LEU A 54 -1.51 4.57 5.65
C LEU A 54 -1.25 5.66 4.62
N PHE A 55 -1.68 6.89 4.91
CA PHE A 55 -1.48 8.01 4.01
C PHE A 55 -0.03 8.48 3.95
N LYS A 56 0.73 8.45 5.05
CA LYS A 56 2.18 8.71 5.05
C LYS A 56 2.95 7.64 4.24
N SER A 57 2.54 6.37 4.36
CA SER A 57 3.08 5.26 3.56
C SER A 57 2.76 5.46 2.07
N CYS A 58 1.51 5.77 1.72
CA CYS A 58 1.11 6.11 0.35
C CYS A 58 1.88 7.32 -0.21
N GLU A 59 2.23 8.29 0.63
CA GLU A 59 3.03 9.44 0.24
C GLU A 59 4.45 9.02 -0.13
N VAL A 60 5.18 8.39 0.80
CA VAL A 60 6.55 7.89 0.57
C VAL A 60 6.62 6.95 -0.63
N ASN A 61 5.72 5.97 -0.70
CA ASN A 61 5.67 5.00 -1.79
C ASN A 61 5.25 5.65 -3.12
N GLY A 62 4.40 6.67 -3.08
CA GLY A 62 4.04 7.46 -4.26
C GLY A 62 5.25 8.16 -4.87
N ARG A 63 6.18 8.68 -4.04
CA ARG A 63 7.45 9.26 -4.50
C ARG A 63 8.35 8.22 -5.16
N ILE A 64 8.45 7.03 -4.55
CA ILE A 64 9.25 5.92 -5.07
C ILE A 64 8.69 5.49 -6.43
N LEU A 65 7.39 5.24 -6.52
CA LEU A 65 6.74 4.82 -7.77
C LEU A 65 6.76 5.91 -8.86
N LEU A 66 6.83 7.20 -8.51
CA LEU A 66 7.11 8.28 -9.47
C LEU A 66 8.53 8.20 -10.05
N ARG A 67 9.54 7.95 -9.19
CA ARG A 67 10.94 7.82 -9.60
C ARG A 67 11.17 6.56 -10.45
N ASP A 68 10.51 5.48 -10.09
CA ASP A 68 10.56 4.19 -10.81
C ASP A 68 9.72 4.19 -12.11
N GLY A 69 9.03 5.30 -12.43
CA GLY A 69 8.17 5.43 -13.62
C GLY A 69 6.85 4.64 -13.57
N LEU A 70 6.62 3.85 -12.52
CA LEU A 70 5.40 3.06 -12.31
C LEU A 70 4.17 3.94 -12.07
N ILE A 71 4.36 5.15 -11.56
CA ILE A 71 3.41 6.28 -11.66
C ILE A 71 4.11 7.35 -12.50
N ASN A 72 3.39 7.97 -13.43
CA ASN A 72 3.88 9.08 -14.24
C ASN A 72 2.92 10.28 -14.16
N ILE A 73 3.35 11.45 -14.65
CA ILE A 73 2.55 12.68 -14.59
C ILE A 73 1.17 12.54 -15.26
N LYS A 74 1.03 11.72 -16.31
CA LYS A 74 -0.27 11.50 -16.99
C LYS A 74 -1.26 10.76 -16.07
N ASP A 75 -0.80 9.80 -15.27
CA ASP A 75 -1.64 9.11 -14.27
C ASP A 75 -2.16 10.10 -13.20
N VAL A 76 -1.31 11.05 -12.79
CA VAL A 76 -1.66 12.08 -11.80
C VAL A 76 -2.65 13.07 -12.41
N GLU A 77 -2.39 13.54 -13.64
CA GLU A 77 -3.27 14.43 -14.38
C GLU A 77 -4.63 13.80 -14.70
N GLU A 78 -4.69 12.51 -15.06
CA GLU A 78 -5.94 11.80 -15.29
C GLU A 78 -6.82 11.87 -14.04
N CYS A 79 -6.25 11.53 -12.89
CA CYS A 79 -6.94 11.61 -11.60
C CYS A 79 -7.43 13.03 -11.25
N ILE A 80 -6.70 14.09 -11.64
CA ILE A 80 -7.11 15.49 -11.43
C ILE A 80 -8.21 15.90 -12.43
N LYS A 81 -8.03 15.61 -13.71
CA LYS A 81 -8.87 16.10 -14.82
C LYS A 81 -10.19 15.34 -14.94
N THR A 82 -10.16 14.01 -14.82
CA THR A 82 -11.34 13.14 -15.01
C THR A 82 -11.92 12.62 -13.69
N GLY A 83 -11.18 12.74 -12.59
CA GLY A 83 -11.51 12.08 -11.32
C GLY A 83 -11.23 10.57 -11.30
N ASN A 84 -10.73 9.97 -12.40
CA ASN A 84 -10.34 8.56 -12.45
C ASN A 84 -9.04 8.31 -11.68
N CYS A 85 -9.16 8.22 -10.37
CA CYS A 85 -8.03 7.96 -9.49
C CYS A 85 -7.83 6.47 -9.21
N LYS A 86 -8.13 5.54 -10.14
CA LYS A 86 -7.93 4.09 -9.88
C LYS A 86 -6.48 3.74 -9.52
N LYS A 87 -5.50 4.30 -10.23
CA LYS A 87 -4.07 4.03 -9.98
C LYS A 87 -3.59 4.64 -8.66
N LEU A 88 -3.86 5.93 -8.42
CA LEU A 88 -3.41 6.63 -7.20
C LEU A 88 -4.28 6.36 -5.96
N GLY A 89 -5.55 6.01 -6.13
CA GLY A 89 -6.54 5.85 -5.07
C GLY A 89 -6.93 4.40 -4.74
N ILE A 90 -6.52 3.43 -5.57
CA ILE A 90 -6.70 1.99 -5.29
C ILE A 90 -5.37 1.25 -5.36
N LYS A 91 -4.63 1.34 -6.47
CA LYS A 91 -3.36 0.58 -6.63
C LYS A 91 -2.27 1.05 -5.67
N LEU A 92 -2.00 2.35 -5.56
CA LEU A 92 -0.97 2.91 -4.66
C LEU A 92 -1.21 2.57 -3.16
N PRO A 93 -2.43 2.69 -2.60
CA PRO A 93 -2.66 2.24 -1.22
C PRO A 93 -2.61 0.71 -1.07
N ALA A 94 -3.07 -0.06 -2.07
CA ALA A 94 -2.92 -1.52 -2.05
C ALA A 94 -1.45 -1.95 -2.07
N TRP A 95 -0.60 -1.25 -2.83
CA TRP A 95 0.85 -1.43 -2.86
C TRP A 95 1.49 -1.11 -1.50
N SER A 96 1.07 0.01 -0.89
CA SER A 96 1.58 0.45 0.42
C SER A 96 1.22 -0.53 1.53
N ILE A 97 0.02 -1.10 1.48
CA ILE A 97 -0.41 -2.18 2.37
C ILE A 97 0.35 -3.47 2.07
N LEU A 98 0.58 -3.82 0.80
CA LEU A 98 1.38 -5.00 0.44
C LEU A 98 2.80 -4.90 1.00
N GLN A 99 3.46 -3.75 0.86
CA GLN A 99 4.80 -3.51 1.42
C GLN A 99 4.84 -3.76 2.94
N CYS A 100 3.84 -3.24 3.67
CA CYS A 100 3.65 -3.50 5.10
C CYS A 100 3.48 -5.00 5.40
N LEU A 101 2.66 -5.70 4.62
CA LEU A 101 2.37 -7.12 4.81
C LEU A 101 3.60 -8.00 4.56
N LEU A 102 4.41 -7.70 3.54
CA LEU A 102 5.66 -8.40 3.25
C LEU A 102 6.66 -8.25 4.41
N ILE A 103 6.87 -7.01 4.89
CA ILE A 103 7.71 -6.73 6.07
C ILE A 103 7.18 -7.48 7.30
N SER A 104 5.87 -7.40 7.55
CA SER A 104 5.23 -8.04 8.70
C SER A 104 5.33 -9.57 8.65
N ALA A 105 5.21 -10.17 7.48
CA ALA A 105 5.30 -11.62 7.28
C ALA A 105 6.73 -12.15 7.46
N LYS A 106 7.73 -11.35 7.08
CA LYS A 106 9.16 -11.65 7.30
C LYS A 106 9.60 -11.45 8.75
N SER A 107 8.96 -10.54 9.48
CA SER A 107 9.17 -10.40 10.92
C SER A 107 8.48 -11.51 11.73
N ASP A 108 8.97 -11.77 12.93
CA ASP A 108 8.26 -12.60 13.94
C ASP A 108 7.24 -11.81 14.78
N SER A 109 6.83 -10.65 14.26
CA SER A 109 5.70 -9.86 14.76
C SER A 109 4.41 -10.69 14.83
N SER A 110 3.56 -10.43 15.83
CA SER A 110 2.22 -11.03 15.91
C SER A 110 1.18 -10.26 15.06
N GLY A 111 1.46 -8.99 14.77
CA GLY A 111 0.58 -8.03 14.12
C GLY A 111 1.08 -7.54 12.75
N LEU A 112 0.65 -6.33 12.37
CA LEU A 112 1.20 -5.58 11.24
C LEU A 112 2.28 -4.62 11.75
N VAL A 113 3.47 -4.69 11.17
CA VAL A 113 4.57 -3.76 11.42
C VAL A 113 4.32 -2.50 10.59
N ILE A 114 3.88 -1.45 11.27
CA ILE A 114 3.36 -0.22 10.68
C ILE A 114 4.44 0.86 10.63
N SER A 115 5.30 0.91 11.64
CA SER A 115 6.59 1.61 11.65
C SER A 115 7.52 0.89 12.63
N ASP A 116 8.79 1.32 12.72
CA ASP A 116 9.84 0.64 13.49
C ASP A 116 9.42 0.28 14.93
N ASP A 117 8.76 1.20 15.63
CA ASP A 117 8.26 0.99 17.00
C ASP A 117 6.75 0.66 17.09
N LEU A 118 6.05 0.44 15.97
CA LEU A 118 4.58 0.37 15.93
C LEU A 118 4.06 -0.94 15.33
N GLU A 119 3.70 -1.89 16.20
CA GLU A 119 2.98 -3.12 15.85
C GLU A 119 1.48 -2.99 16.11
N LEU A 120 0.66 -3.27 15.09
CA LEU A 120 -0.80 -3.33 15.18
C LEU A 120 -1.30 -4.78 15.26
N THR A 121 -1.72 -5.18 16.45
CA THR A 121 -2.27 -6.51 16.78
C THR A 121 -3.80 -6.46 16.89
N ARG A 122 -4.45 -7.61 17.02
CA ARG A 122 -5.90 -7.67 17.31
C ARG A 122 -6.29 -7.01 18.64
N ILE A 123 -5.34 -6.88 19.59
CA ILE A 123 -5.63 -6.47 20.96
C ILE A 123 -5.44 -4.95 21.16
N ASN A 124 -4.50 -4.34 20.43
CA ASN A 124 -4.30 -2.89 20.41
C ASN A 124 -4.99 -2.17 19.23
N SER A 125 -5.64 -2.90 18.33
CA SER A 125 -6.45 -2.31 17.25
C SER A 125 -7.64 -1.48 17.79
N PRO A 126 -8.10 -0.46 17.03
CA PRO A 126 -9.35 0.23 17.33
C PRO A 126 -10.53 -0.75 17.31
N ARG A 127 -11.39 -0.67 18.33
CA ARG A 127 -12.64 -1.46 18.46
C ARG A 127 -13.79 -0.98 17.57
N ASP A 128 -13.50 -0.07 16.63
CA ASP A 128 -14.48 0.42 15.67
C ASP A 128 -14.65 -0.64 14.58
N LYS A 129 -15.89 -1.03 14.29
CA LYS A 129 -16.23 -2.07 13.31
C LYS A 129 -15.64 -1.82 11.92
N VAL A 130 -15.46 -0.56 11.52
CA VAL A 130 -14.83 -0.20 10.23
C VAL A 130 -13.36 -0.61 10.22
N PHE A 131 -12.68 -0.52 11.36
CA PHE A 131 -11.27 -0.90 11.52
C PHE A 131 -11.09 -2.39 11.78
N GLU A 132 -12.00 -3.04 12.51
CA GLU A 132 -12.00 -4.51 12.60
C GLU A 132 -12.20 -5.15 11.22
N TRP A 133 -13.14 -4.61 10.42
CA TRP A 133 -13.36 -5.02 9.03
C TRP A 133 -12.15 -4.75 8.11
N PHE A 134 -11.36 -3.71 8.38
CA PHE A 134 -10.14 -3.41 7.63
C PHE A 134 -8.95 -4.29 8.04
N ILE A 135 -8.63 -4.34 9.35
CA ILE A 135 -7.41 -4.97 9.89
C ILE A 135 -7.53 -6.49 9.98
N GLY A 136 -8.72 -7.03 10.28
CA GLY A 136 -8.96 -8.48 10.35
C GLY A 136 -8.52 -9.22 9.09
N PRO A 137 -8.97 -8.80 7.88
CA PRO A 137 -8.51 -9.34 6.61
C PRO A 137 -7.02 -9.17 6.35
N LEU A 138 -6.41 -8.02 6.72
CA LEU A 138 -4.98 -7.79 6.52
C LEU A 138 -4.11 -8.77 7.33
N LEU A 139 -4.48 -9.04 8.59
CA LEU A 139 -3.81 -10.05 9.41
C LEU A 139 -3.94 -11.46 8.78
N ILE A 140 -5.07 -11.80 8.16
CA ILE A 140 -5.24 -13.08 7.45
C ILE A 140 -4.34 -13.14 6.20
N ILE A 141 -4.25 -12.04 5.44
CA ILE A 141 -3.40 -11.97 4.24
C ILE A 141 -1.92 -12.05 4.63
N LYS A 142 -1.49 -11.42 5.73
CA LYS A 142 -0.13 -11.55 6.30
C LYS A 142 0.22 -13.02 6.53
N GLU A 143 -0.62 -13.76 7.24
CA GLU A 143 -0.36 -15.18 7.55
C GLU A 143 -0.36 -16.06 6.28
N GLN A 144 -1.09 -15.68 5.24
CA GLN A 144 -1.01 -16.35 3.93
C GLN A 144 0.32 -16.05 3.22
N ILE A 145 0.77 -14.79 3.21
CA ILE A 145 2.08 -14.39 2.67
C ILE A 145 3.21 -15.13 3.42
N LYS A 146 3.17 -15.18 4.76
CA LYS A 146 4.17 -15.89 5.59
C LYS A 146 4.25 -17.37 5.23
N LYS A 147 3.12 -18.03 4.96
CA LYS A 147 3.05 -19.44 4.52
C LYS A 147 3.51 -19.67 3.08
N LEU A 148 3.37 -18.68 2.20
CA LEU A 148 3.80 -18.81 0.80
C LEU A 148 5.32 -18.73 0.63
N GLN A 149 6.05 -18.18 1.61
CA GLN A 149 7.52 -18.06 1.60
C GLN A 149 8.03 -17.49 0.26
N LEU A 150 7.73 -16.22 0.01
CA LEU A 150 8.14 -15.54 -1.22
C LEU A 150 9.64 -15.26 -1.20
N ASP A 151 10.30 -15.45 -2.35
CA ASP A 151 11.66 -14.95 -2.55
C ASP A 151 11.68 -13.44 -2.87
N VAL A 152 12.87 -12.84 -2.89
CA VAL A 152 13.06 -11.40 -3.11
C VAL A 152 12.59 -10.95 -4.50
N ASN A 153 12.78 -11.78 -5.53
CA ASN A 153 12.34 -11.47 -6.89
C ASN A 153 10.82 -11.56 -7.02
N GLU A 154 10.21 -12.59 -6.42
CA GLU A 154 8.76 -12.70 -6.35
C GLU A 154 8.12 -11.49 -5.64
N GLU A 155 8.70 -11.00 -4.55
CA GLU A 155 8.22 -9.79 -3.88
C GLU A 155 8.38 -8.50 -4.72
N ILE A 156 9.45 -8.40 -5.51
CA ILE A 156 9.63 -7.28 -6.45
C ILE A 156 8.58 -7.36 -7.56
N SER A 157 8.43 -8.52 -8.21
CA SER A 157 7.45 -8.72 -9.27
C SER A 157 6.02 -8.55 -8.74
N LEU A 158 5.67 -9.09 -7.58
CA LEU A 158 4.35 -8.92 -6.96
C LEU A 158 4.00 -7.44 -6.76
N ARG A 159 4.96 -6.63 -6.31
CA ARG A 159 4.80 -5.18 -6.14
C ARG A 159 4.60 -4.45 -7.48
N LYS A 160 5.29 -4.86 -8.56
CA LYS A 160 5.05 -4.33 -9.91
C LYS A 160 3.65 -4.70 -10.43
N LEU A 161 3.24 -5.96 -10.26
CA LEU A 161 1.94 -6.47 -10.72
C LEU A 161 0.73 -5.75 -10.08
N VAL A 162 0.84 -5.28 -8.84
CA VAL A 162 -0.19 -4.40 -8.22
C VAL A 162 -0.41 -3.11 -9.02
N MET A 163 0.66 -2.52 -9.55
CA MET A 163 0.64 -1.22 -10.25
C MET A 163 0.31 -1.35 -11.73
N GLU A 164 0.88 -2.33 -12.41
CA GLU A 164 0.78 -2.50 -13.86
C GLU A 164 -0.57 -3.16 -14.25
N HIS A 165 -0.87 -4.32 -13.69
CA HIS A 165 -1.94 -5.19 -14.17
C HIS A 165 -3.31 -4.82 -13.60
N LYS A 166 -4.39 -5.21 -14.27
CA LYS A 166 -5.76 -5.02 -13.74
C LYS A 166 -5.98 -5.90 -12.51
N ASN A 167 -5.54 -7.16 -12.58
CA ASN A 167 -5.73 -8.18 -11.56
C ASN A 167 -7.23 -8.47 -11.32
N GLU A 168 -8.08 -8.35 -12.33
CA GLU A 168 -9.51 -8.65 -12.26
C GLU A 168 -9.78 -10.14 -12.56
N LYS A 169 -8.97 -10.76 -13.43
CA LYS A 169 -9.12 -12.16 -13.91
C LYS A 169 -7.81 -12.96 -13.78
N PRO A 170 -7.84 -14.31 -13.72
CA PRO A 170 -6.64 -15.15 -13.74
C PRO A 170 -5.70 -14.79 -14.91
N ASP A 171 -6.26 -14.73 -16.11
CA ASP A 171 -5.62 -14.51 -17.40
C ASP A 171 -4.85 -13.17 -17.50
N ASP A 172 -5.11 -12.22 -16.60
CA ASP A 172 -4.36 -10.96 -16.50
C ASP A 172 -2.86 -11.20 -16.23
N TRP A 173 -2.45 -12.41 -15.83
CA TRP A 173 -1.04 -12.76 -15.54
C TRP A 173 -0.39 -13.65 -16.60
N ASP A 174 -1.10 -14.04 -17.65
CA ASP A 174 -0.58 -14.98 -18.66
C ASP A 174 0.65 -14.44 -19.39
N ASN A 175 0.66 -13.13 -19.64
CA ASN A 175 1.77 -12.39 -20.28
C ASN A 175 2.68 -11.70 -19.25
N SER A 176 2.67 -12.12 -17.97
CA SER A 176 3.49 -11.50 -16.93
C SER A 176 4.82 -12.24 -16.72
N ASP A 177 5.90 -11.47 -16.57
CA ASP A 177 7.25 -11.95 -16.22
C ASP A 177 7.34 -12.37 -14.73
N PHE A 178 6.31 -13.04 -14.20
CA PHE A 178 6.32 -13.50 -12.80
C PHE A 178 7.25 -14.71 -12.63
N PRO A 179 8.18 -14.72 -11.65
CA PRO A 179 9.26 -15.71 -11.59
C PRO A 179 8.83 -17.18 -11.47
N SER A 180 7.72 -17.45 -10.78
CA SER A 180 7.19 -18.82 -10.65
C SER A 180 6.47 -19.27 -11.91
N SER A 181 6.81 -20.46 -12.41
CA SER A 181 6.05 -21.17 -13.45
C SER A 181 4.80 -21.89 -12.92
N ASP A 182 4.65 -22.05 -11.60
CA ASP A 182 3.46 -22.69 -11.02
C ASP A 182 2.24 -21.76 -11.08
N ASN A 183 1.23 -22.20 -11.85
CA ASN A 183 -0.06 -21.53 -12.00
C ASN A 183 -0.86 -21.47 -10.69
N VAL A 184 -0.72 -22.43 -9.78
CA VAL A 184 -1.39 -22.41 -8.47
C VAL A 184 -0.81 -21.29 -7.61
N ARG A 185 0.52 -21.19 -7.51
CA ARG A 185 1.22 -20.08 -6.84
C ARG A 185 0.89 -18.72 -7.46
N LYS A 186 0.89 -18.59 -8.80
CA LYS A 186 0.43 -17.37 -9.49
C LYS A 186 -1.00 -16.99 -9.07
N ALA A 187 -1.95 -17.94 -9.12
CA ALA A 187 -3.34 -17.70 -8.77
C ALA A 187 -3.53 -17.31 -7.29
N GLN A 188 -2.77 -17.92 -6.36
CA GLN A 188 -2.78 -17.57 -4.93
C GLN A 188 -2.29 -16.14 -4.68
N LEU A 189 -1.19 -15.74 -5.32
CA LEU A 189 -0.60 -14.40 -5.21
C LEU A 189 -1.49 -13.33 -5.87
N GLN A 190 -2.05 -13.61 -7.04
CA GLN A 190 -3.04 -12.73 -7.66
C GLN A 190 -4.31 -12.61 -6.80
N ALA A 191 -4.76 -13.68 -6.15
CA ALA A 191 -5.87 -13.63 -5.21
C ALA A 191 -5.57 -12.79 -3.95
N ILE A 192 -4.30 -12.67 -3.53
CA ILE A 192 -3.88 -11.70 -2.51
C ILE A 192 -4.06 -10.27 -3.04
N ILE A 193 -3.54 -9.95 -4.23
CA ILE A 193 -3.64 -8.62 -4.83
C ILE A 193 -5.11 -8.20 -5.03
N ARG A 194 -5.95 -9.10 -5.56
CA ARG A 194 -7.40 -8.88 -5.69
C ARG A 194 -8.07 -8.48 -4.38
N ARG A 195 -7.73 -9.16 -3.29
CA ARG A 195 -8.31 -8.86 -1.98
C ARG A 195 -7.82 -7.52 -1.43
N LEU A 196 -6.54 -7.19 -1.58
CA LEU A 196 -6.01 -5.88 -1.19
C LEU A 196 -6.67 -4.73 -1.98
N GLN A 197 -6.76 -4.87 -3.30
CA GLN A 197 -7.44 -3.88 -4.15
C GLN A 197 -8.94 -3.77 -3.81
N GLY A 198 -9.64 -4.88 -3.51
CA GLY A 198 -11.04 -4.86 -3.09
C GLY A 198 -11.29 -4.20 -1.73
N ILE A 199 -10.39 -4.40 -0.77
CA ILE A 199 -10.39 -3.70 0.54
C ILE A 199 -10.23 -2.20 0.31
N VAL A 200 -9.20 -1.78 -0.44
CA VAL A 200 -8.93 -0.36 -0.72
C VAL A 200 -10.03 0.28 -1.57
N ALA A 201 -10.57 -0.42 -2.57
CA ALA A 201 -11.70 0.05 -3.38
C ALA A 201 -12.97 0.28 -2.53
N SER A 202 -13.10 -0.42 -1.41
CA SER A 202 -14.19 -0.19 -0.46
C SER A 202 -13.89 0.98 0.48
N MET A 203 -12.65 1.13 0.94
CA MET A 203 -12.18 2.31 1.68
C MET A 203 -12.28 3.59 0.84
N SER A 204 -12.09 3.52 -0.49
CA SER A 204 -12.21 4.65 -1.41
C SER A 204 -13.63 5.23 -1.52
N ARG A 205 -14.63 4.56 -0.93
CA ARG A 205 -15.99 5.09 -0.77
C ARG A 205 -16.11 6.08 0.39
N ILE A 206 -15.19 6.04 1.36
CA ILE A 206 -15.22 6.88 2.57
C ILE A 206 -14.81 8.33 2.23
N PRO A 207 -15.58 9.37 2.63
CA PRO A 207 -15.26 10.77 2.30
C PRO A 207 -13.89 11.24 2.79
N THR A 208 -13.47 10.83 3.99
CA THR A 208 -12.15 11.17 4.56
C THR A 208 -11.01 10.55 3.77
N PHE A 209 -11.16 9.29 3.32
CA PHE A 209 -10.19 8.62 2.45
C PHE A 209 -10.04 9.36 1.12
N ARG A 210 -11.16 9.66 0.45
CA ARG A 210 -11.18 10.43 -0.82
C ARG A 210 -10.49 11.78 -0.68
N ARG A 211 -10.75 12.50 0.43
CA ARG A 211 -10.13 13.80 0.71
C ARG A 211 -8.61 13.68 0.86
N ARG A 212 -8.13 12.67 1.59
CA ARG A 212 -6.69 12.44 1.79
C ARG A 212 -5.98 11.97 0.51
N ILE A 213 -6.59 11.09 -0.30
CA ILE A 213 -6.07 10.75 -1.64
C ILE A 213 -5.98 11.99 -2.51
N ARG A 214 -7.01 12.86 -2.55
CA ARG A 214 -6.95 14.09 -3.36
C ARG A 214 -5.83 15.04 -2.92
N ASN A 215 -5.51 15.09 -1.62
CA ASN A 215 -4.37 15.87 -1.14
C ASN A 215 -3.04 15.23 -1.58
N LEU A 216 -2.90 13.91 -1.45
CA LEU A 216 -1.73 13.16 -1.92
C LEU A 216 -1.49 13.35 -3.43
N VAL A 217 -2.54 13.30 -4.24
CA VAL A 217 -2.47 13.53 -5.70
C VAL A 217 -1.85 14.90 -6.02
N LYS A 218 -2.18 15.94 -5.25
CA LYS A 218 -1.57 17.28 -5.43
C LYS A 218 -0.09 17.31 -5.06
N ILE A 219 0.31 16.61 -3.99
CA ILE A 219 1.72 16.49 -3.59
C ILE A 219 2.52 15.80 -4.69
N LEU A 220 2.03 14.64 -5.16
CA LEU A 220 2.67 13.88 -6.25
C LEU A 220 2.72 14.66 -7.58
N TYR A 221 1.73 15.51 -7.87
CA TYR A 221 1.74 16.38 -9.05
C TYR A 221 2.87 17.42 -9.01
N ILE A 222 3.03 18.10 -7.86
CA ILE A 222 4.10 19.09 -7.66
C ILE A 222 5.47 18.42 -7.81
N GLU A 223 5.65 17.23 -7.21
CA GLU A 223 6.91 16.48 -7.29
C GLU A 223 7.22 15.99 -8.71
N ALA A 224 6.22 15.53 -9.48
CA ALA A 224 6.39 15.13 -10.87
C ALA A 224 6.83 16.30 -11.77
N ILE A 225 6.29 17.51 -11.55
CA ILE A 225 6.73 18.73 -12.23
C ILE A 225 8.17 19.09 -11.84
N GLN A 226 8.48 19.09 -10.54
CA GLN A 226 9.82 19.42 -10.04
C GLN A 226 10.88 18.47 -10.59
N ALA A 227 10.63 17.16 -10.59
CA ALA A 227 11.52 16.16 -11.19
C ALA A 227 11.78 16.43 -12.68
N SER A 228 10.72 16.79 -13.42
CA SER A 228 10.78 17.10 -14.85
C SER A 228 11.53 18.41 -15.14
N ALA A 229 11.41 19.42 -14.28
CA ALA A 229 12.20 20.65 -14.37
C ALA A 229 13.70 20.38 -14.09
N SER A 230 14.00 19.57 -13.07
CA SER A 230 15.37 19.21 -12.70
C SER A 230 16.10 18.42 -13.79
N SER A 231 15.43 17.47 -14.46
CA SER A 231 16.04 16.75 -15.59
C SER A 231 16.41 17.67 -16.76
N ASN A 232 15.59 18.69 -17.02
CA ASN A 232 15.81 19.63 -18.13
C ASN A 232 17.03 20.55 -17.88
N HIS A 233 17.33 20.88 -16.62
CA HIS A 233 18.53 21.66 -16.29
C HIS A 233 19.84 20.87 -16.44
N ILE A 234 19.82 19.55 -16.25
CA ILE A 234 21.01 18.69 -16.40
C ILE A 234 21.39 18.52 -17.87
N GLY A 235 20.41 18.42 -18.77
CA GLY A 235 20.65 18.29 -20.22
C GLY A 235 21.29 19.52 -20.89
N GLY A 236 21.19 20.70 -20.27
CA GLY A 236 21.70 21.95 -20.83
C GLY A 236 23.21 22.21 -20.64
N ILE A 237 23.87 21.51 -19.71
CA ILE A 237 25.27 21.80 -19.36
C ILE A 237 26.26 21.06 -20.27
N THR A 238 25.90 19.91 -20.82
CA THR A 238 26.83 19.01 -21.52
C THR A 238 27.04 19.34 -23.02
N GLN A 239 26.31 20.30 -23.60
CA GLN A 239 26.39 20.60 -25.04
C GLN A 239 27.26 21.81 -25.44
N HIS A 240 27.89 22.52 -24.49
CA HIS A 240 28.61 23.77 -24.80
C HIS A 240 30.15 23.71 -24.79
N ILE A 241 30.76 22.52 -24.59
CA ILE A 241 32.24 22.36 -24.51
C ILE A 241 32.83 21.59 -25.70
N HIS A 242 32.29 21.77 -26.92
CA HIS A 242 33.03 21.40 -28.13
C HIS A 242 32.67 22.16 -29.42
N ASN A 243 32.73 23.49 -29.40
CA ASN A 243 33.15 24.22 -30.61
C ASN A 243 33.65 25.65 -30.34
N LYS A 244 34.97 25.80 -30.17
CA LYS A 244 35.69 27.07 -30.40
C LYS A 244 37.11 26.75 -30.86
N ASN A 245 37.31 26.72 -32.17
CA ASN A 245 38.57 27.14 -32.78
C ASN A 245 38.24 27.99 -34.01
N SER A 246 38.60 29.26 -33.92
CA SER A 246 38.41 30.27 -34.94
C SER A 246 39.56 30.28 -35.95
N SER A 247 39.25 30.55 -37.22
CA SER A 247 40.17 31.29 -38.09
C SER A 247 39.40 32.18 -39.05
N ALA A 248 39.88 33.40 -39.25
CA ALA A 248 39.24 34.41 -40.08
C ALA A 248 39.77 34.37 -41.52
N GLY A 249 38.94 34.81 -42.46
CA GLY A 249 39.31 35.09 -43.85
C GLY A 249 38.37 36.17 -44.40
N THR A 250 38.92 37.20 -45.06
CA THR A 250 38.23 38.46 -45.35
C THR A 250 38.00 38.66 -46.85
N LYS A 251 36.96 39.46 -47.20
CA LYS A 251 36.65 40.00 -48.54
C LYS A 251 36.00 38.99 -49.51
N ASP A 252 35.21 39.36 -50.52
CA ASP A 252 35.03 40.67 -51.19
C ASP A 252 33.56 40.99 -51.57
N VAL A 253 33.32 42.24 -52.02
CA VAL A 253 32.02 42.80 -52.43
C VAL A 253 31.69 42.52 -53.90
N LYS A 254 30.42 42.20 -54.24
CA LYS A 254 29.80 42.65 -55.50
C LYS A 254 28.27 42.58 -55.54
N ASP A 255 27.65 43.64 -56.06
CA ASP A 255 26.22 43.75 -56.33
C ASP A 255 25.74 42.89 -57.52
N ARG A 256 24.46 42.49 -57.50
CA ARG A 256 23.49 42.81 -58.58
C ARG A 256 22.05 42.34 -58.28
N ASP A 257 21.17 43.34 -58.28
CA ASP A 257 19.80 43.44 -58.82
C ASP A 257 19.11 42.21 -59.47
N GLY A 258 17.77 42.13 -59.36
CA GLY A 258 16.97 41.13 -60.09
C GLY A 258 15.59 40.73 -59.54
N THR A 259 14.61 41.64 -59.58
CA THR A 259 13.15 41.40 -59.80
C THR A 259 12.43 40.11 -59.34
N VAL A 260 11.48 40.30 -58.42
CA VAL A 260 10.03 39.93 -58.50
C VAL A 260 9.62 38.72 -59.35
N ASN A 261 8.91 37.76 -58.74
CA ASN A 261 7.68 37.21 -59.35
C ASN A 261 6.65 36.73 -58.32
N VAL A 262 5.38 37.07 -58.58
CA VAL A 262 4.19 36.69 -57.81
C VAL A 262 3.44 35.60 -58.57
N SER A 263 2.95 34.56 -57.88
CA SER A 263 1.80 33.69 -58.23
C SER A 263 1.83 32.42 -57.37
N ALA A 264 0.74 31.73 -57.03
CA ALA A 264 -0.68 32.09 -56.95
C ALA A 264 -1.38 30.97 -56.14
N GLU A 265 -2.58 31.22 -55.64
CA GLU A 265 -3.37 30.22 -54.90
C GLU A 265 -3.79 29.04 -55.80
N LYS A 266 -3.94 27.84 -55.20
CA LYS A 266 -5.00 26.91 -55.60
C LYS A 266 -5.36 25.89 -54.51
N LYS A 267 -6.59 26.00 -54.00
CA LYS A 267 -7.36 24.82 -53.54
C LYS A 267 -7.67 23.92 -54.73
N PRO A 268 -8.00 22.64 -54.47
CA PRO A 268 -9.30 22.15 -54.92
C PRO A 268 -10.19 21.70 -53.75
N ASP A 269 -11.45 21.49 -54.07
CA ASP A 269 -12.54 21.21 -53.13
C ASP A 269 -13.39 20.02 -53.66
N ILE A 270 -14.13 19.37 -52.76
CA ILE A 270 -15.23 18.40 -53.00
C ILE A 270 -14.87 17.06 -53.68
N GLY A 271 -15.46 15.98 -53.14
CA GLY A 271 -15.53 14.66 -53.77
C GLY A 271 -16.12 13.59 -52.85
N ASP A 272 -17.44 13.58 -52.66
CA ASP A 272 -18.17 12.50 -51.98
C ASP A 272 -17.91 11.13 -52.62
N MET A 273 -17.83 10.06 -51.82
CA MET A 273 -18.29 8.71 -52.23
C MET A 273 -18.41 7.74 -51.03
N VAL A 274 -19.67 7.38 -50.74
CA VAL A 274 -20.17 6.17 -50.03
C VAL A 274 -19.79 6.00 -48.55
#